data_AF-A0A7V8ACY0-F1
#
_entry.id   AF-A0A7V8ACY0-F1
#
_cell.length_a   1.000
_cell.length_b   1.000
_cell.length_c   1.000
_cell.angle_alpha   90.00
_cell.angle_beta   90.00
_cell.angle_gamma   90.00
#
_symmetry.space_group_name_H-M   'P 1'
#
loop_
_entity.id
_entity.type
_entity.pdbx_description
1 polymer ?
#
loop_
_entity_poly.entity_id
_entity_poly.type
_entity_poly.pdbx_seq_one_letter_code
_entity_poly.pdbx_strand_id
1 'polypeptide(L)'
;MRNSILLVDFIRNAKTPDKSLREVLLEAGAIRFKPIMLTALAAMIGAIVILGDPIFQGLAISLLFGLMSSTLLTVLVIPAIYVALRDDEAKRA
;
A
#
# COMPACT_ATOMS: atom_id res chain seq x y z
N MET A 1 -10.86 -7.87 -11.81
CA MET A 1 -9.94 -8.10 -12.95
C MET A 1 -8.45 -8.19 -12.56
N ARG A 2 -7.92 -7.41 -11.61
CA ARG A 2 -6.49 -7.44 -11.22
C ARG A 2 -6.05 -8.67 -10.39
N ASN A 3 -6.94 -9.23 -9.56
CA ASN A 3 -6.62 -10.43 -8.75
C ASN A 3 -6.27 -11.65 -9.61
N SER A 4 -6.81 -11.73 -10.83
CA SER A 4 -6.54 -12.79 -11.79
C SER A 4 -5.15 -12.71 -12.41
N ILE A 5 -4.58 -11.51 -12.56
CA ILE A 5 -3.21 -11.33 -13.07
C ILE A 5 -2.20 -11.92 -12.07
N LEU A 6 -2.42 -11.68 -10.77
CA LEU A 6 -1.60 -12.26 -9.71
C LEU A 6 -1.60 -13.80 -9.71
N LEU A 7 -2.77 -14.41 -9.91
CA LEU A 7 -2.93 -15.86 -9.91
C LEU A 7 -2.32 -16.51 -11.17
N VAL A 8 -2.46 -15.84 -12.32
CA VAL A 8 -1.88 -16.29 -13.59
C VAL A 8 -0.35 -16.13 -13.58
N ASP A 9 0.18 -15.05 -13.02
CA ASP A 9 1.63 -14.87 -12.81
C ASP A 9 2.18 -15.89 -11.81
N PHE A 10 1.43 -16.26 -10.77
CA PHE A 10 1.79 -17.30 -9.81
C PHE A 10 1.99 -18.66 -10.50
N ILE A 11 1.08 -19.03 -11.41
CA ILE A 11 1.15 -20.30 -12.16
C ILE A 11 2.26 -20.25 -13.22
N ARG A 12 2.55 -19.07 -13.79
CA ARG A 12 3.58 -18.88 -14.83
C ARG A 12 5.00 -18.84 -14.24
N ASN A 13 5.20 -18.23 -13.06
CA ASN A 13 6.49 -18.20 -12.35
C ASN A 13 6.79 -19.47 -11.55
N ALA A 14 5.79 -20.26 -11.15
CA ALA A 14 6.03 -21.57 -10.52
C ALA A 14 6.74 -22.59 -11.43
N LYS A 15 6.99 -22.25 -12.71
CA LYS A 15 7.68 -23.09 -13.70
C LYS A 15 9.07 -22.59 -14.11
N THR A 16 9.70 -21.69 -13.36
CA THR A 16 11.11 -21.32 -13.59
C THR A 16 11.94 -21.57 -12.34
N PRO A 17 13.10 -22.27 -12.43
CA PRO A 17 13.91 -22.68 -11.26
C PRO A 17 14.47 -21.55 -10.38
N ASP A 18 14.28 -20.28 -10.76
CA ASP A 18 15.11 -19.16 -10.30
C ASP A 18 14.32 -18.03 -9.62
N LYS A 19 12.99 -18.15 -9.48
CA LYS A 19 12.17 -17.15 -8.78
C LYS A 19 11.40 -17.78 -7.63
N SER A 20 11.78 -17.40 -6.41
CA SER A 20 11.09 -17.85 -5.21
C SER A 20 9.66 -17.30 -5.17
N LEU A 21 8.72 -18.10 -4.64
CA LEU A 21 7.33 -17.70 -4.40
C LEU A 21 7.21 -16.35 -3.65
N ARG A 22 8.24 -16.02 -2.86
CA ARG A 22 8.36 -14.79 -2.07
C ARG A 22 8.61 -13.57 -2.94
N GLU A 23 9.48 -13.66 -3.94
CA GLU A 23 9.76 -12.54 -4.85
C GLU A 23 8.50 -12.10 -5.61
N VAL A 24 7.67 -13.06 -6.00
CA VAL A 24 6.38 -12.83 -6.64
C VAL A 24 5.38 -12.16 -5.70
N LEU A 25 5.34 -12.57 -4.43
CA LEU A 25 4.49 -11.95 -3.41
C LEU A 25 4.94 -10.52 -3.07
N LEU A 26 6.25 -10.27 -3.06
CA LEU A 26 6.83 -8.95 -2.83
C LEU A 26 6.51 -7.98 -3.99
N GLU A 27 6.71 -8.43 -5.22
CA GLU A 27 6.41 -7.64 -6.42
C GLU A 27 4.90 -7.35 -6.52
N ALA A 28 4.07 -8.35 -6.22
CA ALA A 28 2.63 -8.19 -6.12
C ALA A 28 2.18 -7.18 -5.05
N GLY A 29 2.85 -7.14 -3.89
CA GLY A 29 2.62 -6.15 -2.84
C GLY A 29 2.97 -4.73 -3.29
N ALA A 30 4.13 -4.57 -3.93
CA ALA A 30 4.62 -3.28 -4.42
C ALA A 30 3.73 -2.68 -5.53
N ILE A 31 3.22 -3.51 -6.46
CA ILE A 31 2.36 -3.05 -7.56
C ILE A 31 1.03 -2.47 -7.04
N ARG A 32 0.53 -2.95 -5.89
CA ARG A 32 -0.71 -2.47 -5.26
C ARG A 32 -0.51 -1.18 -4.48
N PHE A 33 0.72 -0.91 -4.02
CA PHE A 33 1.05 0.27 -3.22
C PHE A 33 0.83 1.59 -4.00
N LYS A 34 1.26 1.63 -5.27
CA LYS A 34 1.08 2.82 -6.15
C LYS A 34 -0.38 3.27 -6.26
N PRO A 35 -1.34 2.40 -6.61
CA PRO A 35 -2.77 2.74 -6.62
C PRO A 35 -3.30 3.26 -5.27
N ILE A 36 -2.89 2.66 -4.14
CA ILE A 36 -3.36 3.05 -2.79
C ILE A 36 -2.89 4.47 -2.46
N MET A 37 -1.62 4.78 -2.72
CA MET A 37 -1.08 6.13 -2.56
C MET A 37 -1.84 7.16 -3.40
N LEU A 38 -2.13 6.83 -4.66
CA LEU A 38 -2.90 7.68 -5.57
C LEU A 38 -4.31 7.99 -5.03
N THR A 39 -5.00 6.99 -4.47
CA THR A 39 -6.33 7.20 -3.88
C THR A 39 -6.28 8.02 -2.60
N ALA A 40 -5.27 7.82 -1.76
CA ALA A 40 -5.10 8.60 -0.53
C ALA A 40 -4.82 10.08 -0.84
N LEU A 41 -3.95 10.35 -1.82
CA LEU A 41 -3.68 11.70 -2.31
C LEU A 41 -4.92 12.38 -2.87
N ALA A 42 -5.71 11.69 -3.68
CA ALA A 42 -6.97 12.22 -4.20
C ALA A 42 -7.95 12.60 -3.08
N ALA A 43 -8.07 11.75 -2.05
CA ALA A 43 -8.93 12.03 -0.90
C ALA A 43 -8.44 13.24 -0.07
N MET A 44 -7.13 13.37 0.14
CA MET A 44 -6.55 14.53 0.84
C MET A 44 -6.79 15.83 0.07
N ILE A 45 -6.63 15.82 -1.26
CA ILE A 45 -6.91 17.00 -2.11
C ILE A 45 -8.39 17.39 -2.02
N GLY A 46 -9.31 16.41 -2.06
CA GLY A 46 -10.74 16.66 -1.88
C GLY A 46 -11.07 17.27 -0.52
N ALA A 47 -10.44 16.79 0.56
CA ALA A 47 -10.63 17.33 1.91
C ALA A 47 -10.14 18.79 2.03
N ILE A 48 -9.10 19.18 1.30
CA ILE A 48 -8.58 20.56 1.28
C ILE A 48 -9.61 21.53 0.69
N VAL A 49 -10.37 21.13 -0.34
CA VAL A 49 -11.40 21.99 -0.95
C VAL A 49 -12.52 22.32 0.05
N ILE A 50 -12.83 21.39 0.95
CA ILE A 50 -13.91 21.53 1.95
C ILE A 50 -13.50 22.51 3.08
N LEU A 51 -12.21 22.76 3.29
CA LEU A 51 -11.72 23.71 4.31
C LEU A 51 -12.19 25.16 4.06
N GLY A 52 -12.59 25.48 2.82
CA GLY A 52 -13.12 26.80 2.47
C GLY A 52 -14.54 27.07 2.98
N ASP A 53 -15.30 26.03 3.33
CA ASP A 53 -16.68 26.17 3.83
C ASP A 53 -16.73 26.16 5.37
N PRO A 54 -17.13 27.26 6.04
CA PRO A 54 -17.17 27.37 7.50
C PRO A 54 -18.05 26.32 8.19
N ILE A 55 -19.05 25.78 7.47
CA ILE A 55 -19.98 24.76 7.97
C ILE A 55 -19.30 23.40 8.08
N PHE A 56 -18.42 23.05 7.14
CA PHE A 56 -17.77 21.75 7.06
C PHE A 56 -16.30 21.77 7.49
N GLN A 57 -15.79 22.94 7.90
CA GLN A 57 -14.40 23.13 8.31
C GLN A 57 -13.96 22.17 9.41
N GLY A 58 -14.79 21.94 10.43
CA GLY A 58 -14.49 20.99 11.50
C GLY A 58 -14.40 19.53 11.03
N LEU A 59 -15.29 19.13 10.11
CA LEU A 59 -15.26 17.80 9.48
C LEU A 59 -14.04 17.62 8.58
N ALA A 60 -13.71 18.65 7.79
CA ALA A 60 -12.55 18.63 6.90
C ALA A 60 -11.23 18.48 7.67
N ILE A 61 -11.06 19.20 8.79
CA ILE A 61 -9.87 19.08 9.64
C ILE A 61 -9.75 17.67 10.23
N SER A 62 -10.83 17.11 10.76
CA SER A 62 -10.83 15.74 11.32
C SER A 62 -10.51 14.68 10.25
N LEU A 63 -11.09 14.82 9.05
CA LEU A 63 -10.86 13.91 7.93
C LEU A 63 -9.41 14.01 7.44
N LEU A 64 -8.90 15.22 7.26
CA LEU A 64 -7.53 15.46 6.79
C LEU A 64 -6.51 14.86 7.75
N PHE A 65 -6.66 15.10 9.05
CA PHE A 65 -5.75 14.57 10.07
C PHE A 65 -5.81 13.05 10.18
N GLY A 66 -7.02 12.46 10.11
CA GLY A 66 -7.20 11.00 10.10
C GLY A 66 -6.60 10.34 8.87
N LEU A 67 -6.83 10.92 7.69
CA LEU A 67 -6.24 10.45 6.44
C LEU A 67 -4.71 10.60 6.44
N MET A 68 -4.18 11.72 6.93
CA MET A 68 -2.73 11.92 7.06
C MET A 68 -2.12 10.85 7.97
N SER A 69 -2.68 10.66 9.17
CA SER A 69 -2.19 9.68 10.15
C SER A 69 -2.23 8.25 9.59
N SER A 70 -3.36 7.86 8.98
CA SER A 70 -3.53 6.54 8.36
C SER A 70 -2.58 6.32 7.17
N THR A 71 -2.38 7.36 6.36
CA THR A 71 -1.44 7.32 5.22
C THR A 71 0.00 7.18 5.72
N LEU A 72 0.39 7.97 6.72
CA LEU A 72 1.72 7.91 7.32
C LEU A 72 1.98 6.53 7.92
N LEU A 73 1.00 5.99 8.64
CA LEU A 73 1.07 4.64 9.20
C LEU A 73 1.19 3.59 8.09
N THR A 74 0.42 3.70 7.00
CA THR A 74 0.51 2.77 5.86
C THR A 74 1.87 2.81 5.19
N VAL A 75 2.43 4.02 4.99
CA VAL A 75 3.75 4.23 4.39
C VAL A 75 4.87 3.71 5.28
N LEU A 76 4.71 3.69 6.61
CA LEU A 76 5.69 3.14 7.56
C LEU A 76 5.53 1.64 7.78
N VAL A 77 4.30 1.16 7.93
CA VAL A 77 3.98 -0.24 8.23
C VAL A 77 4.35 -1.15 7.08
N ILE A 78 4.11 -0.74 5.83
CA ILE A 78 4.43 -1.57 4.66
C ILE A 78 5.95 -1.87 4.53
N PRO A 79 6.86 -0.88 4.60
CA PRO A 79 8.29 -1.16 4.63
C PRO A 79 8.71 -1.87 5.93
N ALA A 80 8.08 -1.62 7.07
CA ALA A 80 8.38 -2.36 8.30
C ALA A 80 8.03 -3.85 8.17
N ILE A 81 6.88 -4.19 7.61
CA ILE A 81 6.49 -5.58 7.30
C ILE A 81 7.45 -6.18 6.28
N TYR A 82 7.86 -5.41 5.26
CA TYR A 82 8.85 -5.84 4.27
C TYR A 82 10.19 -6.19 4.92
N VAL A 83 10.71 -5.33 5.79
CA VAL A 83 11.96 -5.56 6.51
C VAL A 83 11.81 -6.73 7.49
N ALA A 84 10.69 -6.85 8.20
CA ALA A 84 10.45 -7.97 9.11
C ALA A 84 10.43 -9.32 8.39
N LEU A 85 9.74 -9.41 7.23
CA LEU A 85 9.76 -10.62 6.40
C LEU A 85 11.17 -10.96 5.88
N ARG A 86 12.00 -9.94 5.62
CA ARG A 86 13.40 -10.09 5.20
C ARG A 86 14.30 -10.55 6.36
N ASP A 87 14.16 -9.96 7.55
CA ASP A 87 14.97 -10.28 8.73
C ASP A 87 14.66 -11.69 9.27
N ASP A 88 13.42 -12.16 9.13
CA ASP A 88 13.06 -13.54 9.46
C ASP A 88 13.78 -14.59 8.57
N GLU A 89 14.26 -14.23 7.38
CA GLU A 89 15.14 -15.09 6.57
C GLU A 89 16.60 -15.01 6.97
N ALA A 90 17.10 -13.82 7.31
CA ALA A 90 18.49 -13.64 7.75
C ALA A 90 18.81 -14.44 9.02
N LYS A 91 17.79 -14.76 9.83
CA LYS A 91 17.90 -15.64 11.01
C LYS A 91 17.72 -17.14 10.72
N ARG A 92 17.29 -17.52 9.50
CA ARG A 92 17.04 -18.91 9.09
C ARG A 92 18.08 -19.47 8.11
N ALA A 93 18.95 -18.62 7.57
CA ALA A 93 20.16 -18.99 6.83
C ALA A 93 21.35 -19.11 7.78
#